data_AF-K2NDK7-F1
#
_entry.id   AF-K2NDK7-F1
#
_cell.length_a   1.000
_cell.length_b   1.000
_cell.length_c   1.000
_cell.angle_alpha   90.00
_cell.angle_beta   90.00
_cell.angle_gamma   90.00
#
_symmetry.space_group_name_H-M   'P 1'
#
loop_
_entity.id
_entity.type
_entity.pdbx_description
1 polymer ?
#
loop_
_entity_poly.entity_id
_entity_poly.type
_entity_poly.pdbx_seq_one_letter_code
_entity_poly.pdbx_strand_id
1 'polypeptide(L)'
;MMMCCGSGAADAEVRPSTSGQFKWEGITDGVTVKSLGASGLVKVGDDVFAVAEAQCMKEGDGASTFTGIASPILTKETTTEPEEFLKDAKTKTQVLLKGGSEGKVDVSRPTTVVKGSEIYMLVGKYSPTATVDGQEKSVAVDSGLLLVKGGVSSDGQSDKGILWRDTQDVPRASFGAEHQSLEGLIGGGGSGVETDDKTLVFPVEGTKKVDGGKKKNVSLLIYSEDAT
;
A
#
# COMPACT_ATOMS: atom_id res chain seq x y z
N MET A 1 4.11 -38.72 -34.25
CA MET A 1 4.17 -37.75 -35.36
C MET A 1 3.04 -36.75 -35.18
N MET A 2 3.37 -35.61 -34.57
CA MET A 2 2.74 -34.33 -34.84
C MET A 2 3.78 -33.29 -34.41
N MET A 3 4.56 -32.85 -35.39
CA MET A 3 5.43 -31.68 -35.30
C MET A 3 4.57 -30.47 -35.61
N CYS A 4 4.63 -29.44 -34.77
CA CYS A 4 4.43 -28.06 -35.21
C CYS A 4 5.51 -27.21 -34.53
N CYS A 5 6.52 -26.84 -35.31
CA CYS A 5 7.57 -25.90 -34.96
C CYS A 5 7.02 -24.46 -34.89
N GLY A 6 7.58 -23.68 -33.97
CA GLY A 6 8.02 -22.31 -34.26
C GLY A 6 7.07 -21.16 -33.90
N SER A 7 7.24 -20.61 -32.70
CA SER A 7 7.42 -19.17 -32.52
C SER A 7 8.04 -18.94 -31.14
N GLY A 8 9.27 -18.44 -31.12
CA GLY A 8 9.89 -17.95 -29.89
C GLY A 8 9.13 -16.70 -29.45
N ALA A 9 8.39 -16.81 -28.36
CA ALA A 9 8.09 -15.68 -27.51
C ALA A 9 9.16 -15.70 -26.42
N ALA A 10 9.95 -14.64 -26.35
CA ALA A 10 10.87 -14.43 -25.25
C ALA A 10 10.08 -14.56 -23.94
N ASP A 11 10.50 -15.47 -23.06
CA ASP A 11 10.13 -15.40 -21.66
C ASP A 11 10.44 -13.97 -21.21
N ALA A 12 9.38 -13.21 -20.92
CA ALA A 12 9.54 -12.05 -20.08
C ALA A 12 9.94 -12.60 -18.72
N GLU A 13 11.24 -12.77 -18.48
CA GLU A 13 11.77 -12.94 -17.15
C GLU A 13 11.15 -11.84 -16.31
N VAL A 14 10.18 -12.21 -15.47
CA VAL A 14 9.69 -11.38 -14.38
C VAL A 14 10.90 -11.23 -13.47
N ARG A 15 11.69 -10.19 -13.73
CA ARG A 15 12.79 -9.82 -12.85
C ARG A 15 12.19 -9.60 -11.47
N PRO A 16 12.55 -10.40 -10.46
CA PRO A 16 12.18 -10.09 -9.09
C PRO A 16 12.69 -8.67 -8.79
N SER A 17 11.86 -7.83 -8.20
CA SER A 17 12.26 -6.52 -7.72
C SER A 17 13.51 -6.67 -6.85
N THR A 18 14.57 -5.95 -7.20
CA THR A 18 15.83 -5.96 -6.46
C THR A 18 15.57 -5.50 -5.02
N SER A 19 15.86 -6.36 -4.04
CA SER A 19 15.88 -6.01 -2.62
C SER A 19 16.68 -4.72 -2.41
N GLY A 20 16.06 -3.68 -1.84
CA GLY A 20 16.70 -2.38 -1.55
C GLY A 20 16.18 -1.17 -2.32
N GLN A 21 15.17 -1.31 -3.17
CA GLN A 21 14.57 -0.16 -3.88
C GLN A 21 13.71 0.73 -2.98
N PHE A 22 13.06 0.16 -1.96
CA PHE A 22 12.15 0.84 -1.08
C PHE A 22 12.66 0.86 0.36
N LYS A 23 12.46 1.96 1.07
CA LYS A 23 12.80 2.10 2.49
C LYS A 23 11.67 2.78 3.25
N TRP A 24 11.26 2.19 4.37
CA TRP A 24 10.34 2.81 5.31
C TRP A 24 11.12 3.59 6.37
N GLU A 25 10.70 4.82 6.65
CA GLU A 25 11.27 5.66 7.70
C GLU A 25 10.16 6.32 8.52
N GLY A 26 10.37 6.48 9.83
CA GLY A 26 9.49 7.30 10.65
C GLY A 26 9.53 8.77 10.21
N ILE A 27 8.42 9.49 10.35
CA ILE A 27 8.44 10.93 10.07
C ILE A 27 9.27 11.69 11.11
N THR A 28 9.98 12.72 10.66
CA THR A 28 10.84 13.55 11.51
C THR A 28 10.09 14.70 12.17
N ASP A 29 10.74 15.35 13.14
CA ASP A 29 10.32 16.66 13.64
C ASP A 29 10.20 17.67 12.48
N GLY A 30 9.21 18.56 12.55
CA GLY A 30 8.88 19.47 11.46
C GLY A 30 7.86 18.92 10.43
N VAL A 31 7.20 17.80 10.71
CA VAL A 31 6.09 17.27 9.91
C VAL A 31 4.80 17.23 10.74
N THR A 32 3.68 17.61 10.14
CA THR A 32 2.34 17.49 10.71
C THR A 32 1.48 16.51 9.92
N VAL A 33 0.72 15.66 10.61
CA VAL A 33 -0.35 14.84 10.01
C VAL A 33 -1.64 15.65 10.00
N LYS A 34 -2.19 15.94 8.81
CA LYS A 34 -3.37 16.79 8.60
C LYS A 34 -4.68 16.02 8.68
N SER A 35 -4.68 14.80 8.13
CA SER A 35 -5.85 13.94 8.09
C SER A 35 -5.43 12.48 7.95
N LEU A 36 -6.38 11.62 8.28
CA LEU A 36 -6.23 10.18 8.18
C LEU A 36 -7.37 9.63 7.34
N GLY A 37 -7.07 8.64 6.51
CA GLY A 37 -8.02 8.05 5.57
C GLY A 37 -7.84 6.55 5.40
N ALA A 38 -8.84 5.92 4.78
CA ALA A 38 -8.83 4.50 4.41
C ALA A 38 -8.32 3.58 5.52
N SER A 39 -8.83 3.78 6.73
CA SER A 39 -8.37 3.11 7.93
C SER A 39 -8.89 1.67 8.04
N GLY A 40 -8.09 0.81 8.68
CA GLY A 40 -8.45 -0.54 9.07
C GLY A 40 -7.92 -0.87 10.47
N LEU A 41 -8.50 -1.89 11.08
CA LEU A 41 -8.00 -2.45 12.35
C LEU A 41 -7.32 -3.78 12.06
N VAL A 42 -6.21 -4.02 12.75
CA VAL A 42 -5.44 -5.25 12.63
C VAL A 42 -5.13 -5.80 14.01
N LYS A 43 -5.44 -7.08 14.23
CA LYS A 43 -5.18 -7.77 15.50
C LYS A 43 -4.03 -8.76 15.32
N VAL A 44 -2.99 -8.63 16.12
CA VAL A 44 -1.85 -9.57 16.14
C VAL A 44 -1.62 -10.03 17.57
N GLY A 45 -1.80 -11.32 17.83
CA GLY A 45 -1.85 -11.82 19.21
C GLY A 45 -2.99 -11.16 19.98
N ASP A 46 -2.68 -10.51 21.09
CA ASP A 46 -3.64 -9.77 21.92
C ASP A 46 -3.68 -8.26 21.60
N ASP A 47 -2.75 -7.77 20.80
CA ASP A 47 -2.65 -6.36 20.45
C ASP A 47 -3.55 -6.02 19.26
N VAL A 48 -4.14 -4.83 19.30
CA VAL A 48 -4.91 -4.26 18.19
C VAL A 48 -4.20 -2.98 17.75
N PHE A 49 -4.00 -2.82 16.45
CA PHE A 49 -3.46 -1.61 15.85
C PHE A 49 -4.49 -1.04 14.89
N ALA A 50 -4.52 0.27 14.76
CA ALA A 50 -5.16 0.91 13.63
C ALA A 50 -4.11 1.18 12.56
N VAL A 51 -4.46 0.98 11.30
CA VAL A 51 -3.61 1.25 10.15
C VAL A 51 -4.35 2.21 9.24
N ALA A 52 -3.76 3.36 8.94
CA ALA A 52 -4.41 4.41 8.16
C ALA A 52 -3.43 5.12 7.23
N GLU A 53 -3.93 5.59 6.09
CA GLU A 53 -3.23 6.56 5.27
C GLU A 53 -3.14 7.88 6.03
N ALA A 54 -1.93 8.43 6.16
CA ALA A 54 -1.66 9.71 6.79
C ALA A 54 -1.29 10.73 5.72
N GLN A 55 -2.09 11.80 5.63
CA GLN A 55 -1.78 12.95 4.79
C GLN A 55 -0.88 13.90 5.57
N CYS A 56 0.37 14.01 5.17
CA CYS A 56 1.43 14.73 5.87
C CYS A 56 1.81 16.02 5.14
N MET A 57 2.29 17.00 5.91
CA MET A 57 2.77 18.29 5.41
C MET A 57 3.99 18.74 6.22
N LYS A 58 4.94 19.41 5.56
CA LYS A 58 6.07 20.05 6.26
C LYS A 58 5.59 21.30 7.01
N GLU A 59 6.02 21.46 8.26
CA GLU A 59 5.71 22.64 9.06
C GLU A 59 6.32 23.89 8.41
N GLY A 60 5.55 24.99 8.36
CA GLY A 60 5.97 26.24 7.71
C GLY A 60 5.86 26.24 6.18
N ASP A 61 5.61 25.11 5.53
CA ASP A 61 5.33 24.99 4.10
C ASP A 61 3.89 24.49 3.88
N GLY A 62 3.01 25.41 3.51
CA GLY A 62 1.58 25.14 3.31
C GLY A 62 1.23 24.48 1.97
N ALA A 63 2.21 24.17 1.11
CA ALA A 63 1.95 23.66 -0.24
C ALA A 63 2.41 22.21 -0.45
N SER A 64 3.53 21.79 0.13
CA SER A 64 4.03 20.43 -0.08
C SER A 64 3.35 19.40 0.83
N THR A 65 2.58 18.50 0.21
CA THR A 65 1.95 17.34 0.87
C THR A 65 2.56 16.04 0.38
N PHE A 66 2.57 15.03 1.24
CA PHE A 66 2.98 13.67 0.92
C PHE A 66 2.18 12.70 1.80
N THR A 67 2.19 11.43 1.45
CA THR A 67 1.50 10.39 2.22
C THR A 67 2.45 9.49 2.99
N GLY A 68 1.95 8.97 4.11
CA GLY A 68 2.58 7.91 4.90
C GLY A 68 1.52 6.95 5.44
N ILE A 69 1.95 5.96 6.22
CA ILE A 69 1.06 5.01 6.90
C ILE A 69 1.23 5.20 8.40
N ALA A 70 0.14 5.58 9.08
CA ALA A 70 0.05 5.61 10.54
C ALA A 70 -0.36 4.22 11.05
N SER A 71 0.39 3.68 12.01
CA SER A 71 0.12 2.35 12.58
C SER A 71 0.29 2.26 14.11
N PRO A 72 -0.40 3.09 14.91
CA PRO A 72 -0.30 3.05 16.37
C PRO A 72 -1.04 1.84 16.96
N ILE A 73 -0.57 1.37 18.11
CA ILE A 73 -1.30 0.41 18.95
C ILE A 73 -2.51 1.09 19.60
N LEU A 74 -3.60 0.35 19.72
CA LEU A 74 -4.80 0.76 20.42
C LEU A 74 -4.83 0.10 21.79
N THR A 75 -4.80 0.90 22.84
CA THR A 75 -5.02 0.44 24.21
C THR A 75 -6.51 0.32 24.48
N LYS A 76 -6.92 -0.81 25.07
CA LYS A 76 -8.31 -1.01 25.45
C LYS A 76 -8.62 -0.18 26.70
N GLU A 77 -9.12 1.01 26.49
CA GLU A 77 -9.65 1.89 27.54
C GLU A 77 -11.16 1.68 27.65
N THR A 78 -11.69 1.45 28.86
CA THR A 78 -13.14 1.50 29.10
C THR A 78 -13.53 2.94 29.39
N THR A 79 -13.64 3.76 28.34
CA THR A 79 -14.09 5.15 28.41
C THR A 79 -15.33 5.36 27.53
N THR A 80 -16.18 6.29 27.95
CA THR A 80 -17.34 6.76 27.16
C THR A 80 -16.97 7.88 26.20
N GLU A 81 -15.76 8.45 26.33
CA GLU A 81 -15.27 9.52 25.48
C GLU A 81 -14.46 8.96 24.30
N PRO A 82 -14.68 9.43 23.07
CA PRO A 82 -13.85 9.04 21.93
C PRO A 82 -12.39 9.49 22.14
N GLU A 83 -11.45 8.56 22.05
CA GLU A 83 -10.02 8.91 22.04
C GLU A 83 -9.58 9.45 20.68
N GLU A 84 -8.75 10.50 20.72
CA GLU A 84 -8.29 11.17 19.53
C GLU A 84 -7.06 10.46 18.93
N PHE A 85 -7.32 9.67 17.90
CA PHE A 85 -6.34 8.89 17.14
C PHE A 85 -5.16 9.71 16.55
N LEU A 86 -5.34 11.04 16.36
CA LEU A 86 -4.35 11.91 15.72
C LEU A 86 -3.13 12.24 16.59
N LYS A 87 -3.25 12.20 17.92
CA LYS A 87 -2.17 12.60 18.83
C LYS A 87 -0.96 11.66 18.71
N ASP A 88 -1.22 10.36 18.59
CA ASP A 88 -0.18 9.34 18.47
C ASP A 88 0.19 9.04 17.01
N ALA A 89 -0.65 9.45 16.05
CA ALA A 89 -0.39 9.23 14.64
C ALA A 89 0.94 9.84 14.19
N LYS A 90 1.36 11.00 14.73
CA LYS A 90 2.64 11.63 14.36
C LYS A 90 3.83 10.73 14.68
N THR A 91 3.88 10.12 15.86
CA THR A 91 5.04 9.30 16.29
C THR A 91 5.02 7.89 15.69
N LYS A 92 3.85 7.42 15.22
CA LYS A 92 3.66 6.08 14.65
C LYS A 92 3.40 6.09 13.14
N THR A 93 3.71 7.20 12.45
CA THR A 93 3.65 7.28 10.98
C THR A 93 4.99 6.96 10.35
N GLN A 94 4.98 6.06 9.36
CA GLN A 94 6.13 5.79 8.49
C GLN A 94 5.83 6.26 7.06
N VAL A 95 6.85 6.78 6.38
CA VAL A 95 6.84 7.15 4.96
C VAL A 95 7.64 6.16 4.14
N LEU A 96 7.26 5.98 2.88
CA LEU A 96 7.98 5.14 1.93
C LEU A 96 8.89 6.00 1.06
N LEU A 97 10.16 5.62 0.95
CA LEU A 97 11.17 6.25 0.08
C LEU A 97 11.58 5.29 -1.03
N LYS A 98 11.93 5.82 -2.21
CA LYS A 98 12.42 5.03 -3.36
C LYS A 98 13.83 5.43 -3.79
N GLY A 99 14.70 4.43 -3.97
CA GLY A 99 15.96 4.55 -4.72
C GLY A 99 17.08 5.37 -4.06
N GLY A 100 17.23 5.31 -2.72
CA GLY A 100 18.30 6.02 -2.00
C GLY A 100 18.24 7.56 -2.08
N SER A 101 17.18 8.10 -2.68
CA SER A 101 16.91 9.52 -2.85
C SER A 101 15.86 10.01 -1.85
N GLU A 102 15.76 11.32 -1.63
CA GLU A 102 14.71 11.97 -0.82
C GLU A 102 13.29 11.86 -1.43
N GLY A 103 13.14 11.14 -2.56
CA GLY A 103 11.87 10.95 -3.26
C GLY A 103 10.90 10.09 -2.44
N LYS A 104 9.91 10.74 -1.83
CA LYS A 104 8.80 10.09 -1.13
C LYS A 104 7.85 9.45 -2.15
N VAL A 105 7.55 8.18 -1.94
CA VAL A 105 6.52 7.45 -2.68
C VAL A 105 5.22 7.68 -1.97
N ASP A 106 4.23 8.17 -2.72
CA ASP A 106 2.91 8.27 -2.17
C ASP A 106 2.26 6.88 -2.03
N VAL A 107 1.74 6.61 -0.84
CA VAL A 107 1.06 5.38 -0.46
C VAL A 107 -0.36 5.72 -0.04
N SER A 108 -1.33 4.98 -0.56
CA SER A 108 -2.73 5.23 -0.26
C SER A 108 -3.51 3.93 -0.09
N ARG A 109 -4.66 4.07 0.57
CA ARG A 109 -5.67 3.01 0.77
C ARG A 109 -5.06 1.71 1.29
N PRO A 110 -4.35 1.73 2.44
CA PRO A 110 -3.75 0.54 3.00
C PRO A 110 -4.79 -0.52 3.27
N THR A 111 -4.53 -1.73 2.78
CA THR A 111 -5.40 -2.89 2.97
C THR A 111 -4.60 -3.98 3.67
N THR A 112 -4.97 -4.31 4.92
CA THR A 112 -4.14 -5.17 5.79
C THR A 112 -4.72 -6.57 5.97
N VAL A 113 -3.83 -7.57 6.06
CA VAL A 113 -4.15 -8.98 6.37
C VAL A 113 -3.11 -9.51 7.35
N VAL A 114 -3.54 -10.31 8.32
CA VAL A 114 -2.63 -10.98 9.27
C VAL A 114 -2.49 -12.43 8.86
N LYS A 115 -1.25 -12.93 8.83
CA LYS A 115 -0.92 -14.34 8.64
C LYS A 115 0.00 -14.81 9.76
N GLY A 116 -0.57 -15.53 10.73
CA GLY A 116 0.13 -15.90 11.96
C GLY A 116 0.53 -14.65 12.77
N SER A 117 1.84 -14.41 12.91
CA SER A 117 2.39 -13.21 13.57
C SER A 117 2.82 -12.11 12.58
N GLU A 118 2.69 -12.36 11.28
CA GLU A 118 3.11 -11.45 10.23
C GLU A 118 1.93 -10.63 9.72
N ILE A 119 2.20 -9.38 9.32
CA ILE A 119 1.20 -8.48 8.76
C ILE A 119 1.58 -8.23 7.31
N TYR A 120 0.61 -8.36 6.41
CA TYR A 120 0.76 -8.00 5.01
C TYR A 120 -0.15 -6.80 4.72
N MET A 121 0.36 -5.87 3.92
CA MET A 121 -0.37 -4.67 3.54
C MET A 121 -0.22 -4.44 2.04
N LEU A 122 -1.36 -4.38 1.34
CA LEU A 122 -1.41 -3.89 -0.02
C LEU A 122 -1.59 -2.37 0.04
N VAL A 123 -0.62 -1.63 -0.51
CA VAL A 123 -0.67 -0.18 -0.68
C VAL A 123 -0.34 0.15 -2.12
N GLY A 124 -0.71 1.33 -2.59
CA GLY A 124 -0.27 1.75 -3.91
C GLY A 124 -1.12 2.88 -4.44
N LYS A 125 -0.45 3.90 -4.96
CA LYS A 125 -1.09 5.07 -5.53
C LYS A 125 -0.89 5.11 -7.05
N TYR A 126 -1.92 5.60 -7.71
CA TYR A 126 -1.82 6.23 -9.02
C TYR A 126 -1.51 7.73 -8.83
N SER A 127 -0.25 8.14 -9.04
CA SER A 127 0.06 9.56 -9.25
C SER A 127 0.20 9.80 -10.75
N PRO A 128 -0.73 10.50 -11.41
CA PRO A 128 -0.31 11.35 -12.51
C PRO A 128 0.60 12.40 -11.84
N THR A 129 1.86 12.44 -12.23
CA THR A 129 2.78 13.47 -11.76
C THR A 129 2.06 14.83 -11.85
N ALA A 130 1.91 15.50 -10.71
CA ALA A 130 1.63 16.93 -10.73
C ALA A 130 2.89 17.57 -11.31
N THR A 131 2.83 17.86 -12.61
CA THR A 131 3.88 18.53 -13.34
C THR A 131 4.14 19.88 -12.68
N VAL A 132 5.37 20.14 -12.26
CA VAL A 132 5.81 21.49 -11.88
C VAL A 132 5.76 22.43 -13.11
N ASP A 133 5.66 21.89 -14.35
CA ASP A 133 5.74 22.69 -15.59
C ASP A 133 4.65 22.39 -16.66
N GLY A 134 3.49 21.85 -16.29
CA GLY A 134 2.33 21.73 -17.20
C GLY A 134 2.53 20.85 -18.45
N GLN A 135 3.58 20.05 -18.53
CA GLN A 135 3.81 19.11 -19.63
C GLN A 135 3.39 17.70 -19.24
N GLU A 136 2.24 17.25 -19.74
CA GLU A 136 1.79 15.86 -19.68
C GLU A 136 2.83 14.93 -20.32
N LYS A 137 3.73 14.36 -19.52
CA LYS A 137 4.51 13.18 -19.92
C LYS A 137 3.64 11.95 -19.69
N SER A 138 3.65 11.03 -20.66
CA SER A 138 2.77 9.86 -20.71
C SER A 138 2.63 9.14 -19.36
N VAL A 139 1.39 9.12 -18.88
CA VAL A 139 0.94 8.89 -17.51
C VAL A 139 0.93 7.40 -17.08
N ALA A 140 1.50 6.49 -17.87
CA ALA A 140 1.25 5.05 -17.72
C ALA A 140 2.28 4.28 -16.85
N VAL A 141 3.37 4.92 -16.38
CA VAL A 141 4.55 4.21 -15.81
C VAL A 141 4.77 4.36 -14.31
N ASP A 142 4.09 5.27 -13.59
CA ASP A 142 4.37 5.53 -12.16
C ASP A 142 3.23 5.14 -11.19
N SER A 143 2.25 4.36 -11.65
CA SER A 143 1.16 3.85 -10.82
C SER A 143 1.24 2.33 -10.66
N GLY A 144 1.32 1.85 -9.43
CA GLY A 144 1.42 0.42 -9.13
C GLY A 144 0.90 0.07 -7.74
N LEU A 145 0.63 -1.22 -7.56
CA LEU A 145 0.38 -1.79 -6.25
C LEU A 145 1.70 -2.32 -5.68
N LEU A 146 1.85 -2.21 -4.37
CA LEU A 146 2.96 -2.67 -3.58
C LEU A 146 2.44 -3.63 -2.52
N LEU A 147 3.13 -4.75 -2.35
CA LEU A 147 2.94 -5.64 -1.21
C LEU A 147 4.02 -5.31 -0.18
N VAL A 148 3.58 -5.03 1.04
CA VAL A 148 4.45 -4.62 2.15
C VAL A 148 4.30 -5.62 3.28
N LYS A 149 5.43 -6.08 3.81
CA LYS A 149 5.45 -6.93 5.01
C LYS A 149 5.67 -6.07 6.26
N GLY A 150 4.96 -6.40 7.33
CA GLY A 150 5.04 -5.71 8.61
C GLY A 150 5.21 -6.68 9.77
N GLY A 151 5.88 -6.23 10.81
CA GLY A 151 6.02 -6.95 12.07
C GLY A 151 5.79 -6.02 13.25
N VAL A 152 5.27 -6.56 14.34
CA VAL A 152 5.08 -5.81 15.58
C VAL A 152 6.43 -5.57 16.25
N SER A 153 6.72 -4.34 16.67
CA SER A 153 7.94 -4.03 17.43
C SER A 153 7.95 -4.74 18.79
N SER A 154 9.14 -5.13 19.24
CA SER A 154 9.35 -5.86 20.50
C SER A 154 9.41 -4.96 21.74
N ASP A 155 9.29 -3.64 21.58
CA ASP A 155 9.45 -2.67 22.65
C ASP A 155 8.19 -2.56 23.53
N GLY A 156 8.30 -1.93 24.71
CA GLY A 156 7.25 -1.87 25.73
C GLY A 156 5.87 -1.42 25.22
N GLN A 157 4.81 -1.74 25.97
CA GLN A 157 3.42 -1.67 25.49
C GLN A 157 2.97 -0.31 24.92
N SER A 158 3.48 0.81 25.46
CA SER A 158 3.18 2.17 24.97
C SER A 158 3.98 2.57 23.71
N ASP A 159 5.13 1.95 23.47
CA ASP A 159 5.98 2.24 22.31
C ASP A 159 5.78 1.25 21.16
N LYS A 160 4.98 0.22 21.39
CA LYS A 160 4.64 -0.82 20.44
C LYS A 160 3.94 -0.25 19.20
N GLY A 161 4.37 -0.73 18.03
CA GLY A 161 3.83 -0.30 16.75
C GLY A 161 4.15 -1.33 15.66
N ILE A 162 3.62 -1.11 14.47
CA ILE A 162 3.97 -1.95 13.31
C ILE A 162 5.18 -1.34 12.62
N LEU A 163 6.22 -2.14 12.43
CA LEU A 163 7.39 -1.80 11.62
C LEU A 163 7.18 -2.35 10.21
N TRP A 164 7.01 -1.47 9.24
CA TRP A 164 6.85 -1.84 7.83
C TRP A 164 8.23 -2.06 7.20
N ARG A 165 8.37 -3.16 6.48
CA ARG A 165 9.61 -3.65 5.87
C ARG A 165 9.27 -4.30 4.52
N ASP A 166 10.29 -4.81 3.86
CA ASP A 166 10.19 -5.70 2.68
C ASP A 166 9.04 -5.34 1.74
N THR A 167 9.25 -4.30 0.95
CA THR A 167 8.27 -3.81 -0.02
C THR A 167 8.61 -4.32 -1.40
N GLN A 168 7.66 -5.02 -2.01
CA GLN A 168 7.77 -5.55 -3.36
C GLN A 168 6.73 -4.88 -4.25
N ASP A 169 7.11 -4.62 -5.50
CA ASP A 169 6.13 -4.26 -6.52
C ASP A 169 5.21 -5.46 -6.76
N VAL A 170 3.94 -5.20 -7.03
CA VAL A 170 2.99 -6.19 -7.54
C VAL A 170 2.81 -5.90 -9.04
N PRO A 171 3.60 -6.54 -9.92
CA PRO A 171 3.61 -6.20 -11.32
C PRO A 171 2.25 -6.49 -11.94
N ARG A 172 1.78 -5.56 -12.74
CA ARG A 172 0.51 -5.74 -13.47
C ARG A 172 0.53 -6.94 -14.42
N ALA A 173 1.71 -7.33 -14.89
CA ALA A 173 1.93 -8.51 -15.71
C ALA A 173 1.60 -9.82 -14.97
N SER A 174 1.57 -9.82 -13.64
CA SER A 174 1.18 -10.97 -12.82
C SER A 174 -0.33 -11.24 -12.85
N PHE A 175 -1.14 -10.36 -13.42
CA PHE A 175 -2.58 -10.54 -13.55
C PHE A 175 -2.95 -11.10 -14.93
N GLY A 176 -4.10 -11.79 -15.00
CA GLY A 176 -4.68 -12.28 -16.26
C GLY A 176 -4.80 -11.18 -17.33
N ALA A 177 -4.65 -11.56 -18.60
CA ALA A 177 -4.60 -10.63 -19.73
C ALA A 177 -5.82 -9.69 -19.80
N GLU A 178 -6.99 -10.18 -19.39
CA GLU A 178 -8.22 -9.42 -19.27
C GLU A 178 -8.09 -8.23 -18.29
N HIS A 179 -7.33 -8.39 -17.21
CA HIS A 179 -7.11 -7.37 -16.18
C HIS A 179 -5.96 -6.43 -16.52
N GLN A 180 -5.07 -6.81 -17.43
CA GLN A 180 -4.02 -5.92 -17.97
C GLN A 180 -4.61 -4.79 -18.81
N SER A 181 -5.84 -4.95 -19.31
CA SER A 181 -6.57 -3.91 -20.08
C SER A 181 -7.27 -2.83 -19.24
N LEU A 182 -7.35 -2.97 -17.91
CA LEU A 182 -7.91 -1.93 -17.03
C LEU A 182 -7.15 -0.59 -17.20
N GLU A 183 -7.82 0.53 -17.06
CA GLU A 183 -7.16 1.84 -17.09
C GLU A 183 -6.54 2.22 -15.75
N GLY A 184 -7.04 1.65 -14.67
CA GLY A 184 -6.54 1.88 -13.32
C GLY A 184 -6.80 0.68 -12.43
N LEU A 185 -5.97 0.53 -11.40
CA LEU A 185 -6.10 -0.48 -10.37
C LEU A 185 -5.58 0.11 -9.06
N ILE A 186 -6.43 0.18 -8.05
CA ILE A 186 -6.12 0.78 -6.74
C ILE A 186 -6.53 -0.14 -5.59
N GLY A 187 -5.88 -0.02 -4.43
CA GLY A 187 -6.26 -0.77 -3.23
C GLY A 187 -7.66 -0.43 -2.74
N GLY A 188 -8.36 -1.40 -2.13
CA GLY A 188 -9.69 -1.23 -1.56
C GLY A 188 -9.71 -0.40 -0.27
N GLY A 189 -8.61 -0.43 0.50
CA GLY A 189 -8.51 0.14 1.84
C GLY A 189 -9.09 -0.78 2.91
N GLY A 190 -8.66 -0.60 4.16
CA GLY A 190 -9.17 -1.33 5.31
C GLY A 190 -8.54 -2.71 5.49
N SER A 191 -9.35 -3.76 5.44
CA SER A 191 -8.93 -5.13 5.76
C SER A 191 -9.16 -6.06 4.57
N GLY A 192 -8.17 -6.92 4.30
CA GLY A 192 -8.36 -8.13 3.51
C GLY A 192 -8.65 -9.33 4.42
N VAL A 193 -8.51 -10.54 3.88
CA VAL A 193 -8.72 -11.79 4.64
C VAL A 193 -7.64 -12.82 4.34
N GLU A 194 -7.35 -13.67 5.32
CA GLU A 194 -6.68 -14.96 5.14
C GLU A 194 -7.77 -16.04 5.05
N THR A 195 -7.76 -16.84 4.00
CA THR A 195 -8.67 -17.99 3.84
C THR A 195 -8.12 -19.22 4.57
N ASP A 196 -8.96 -20.26 4.73
CA ASP A 196 -8.59 -21.49 5.44
C ASP A 196 -7.36 -22.20 4.85
N ASP A 197 -7.17 -22.08 3.53
CA ASP A 197 -6.01 -22.61 2.78
C ASP A 197 -4.77 -21.70 2.83
N LYS A 198 -4.78 -20.66 3.68
CA LYS A 198 -3.67 -19.73 3.92
C LYS A 198 -3.42 -18.74 2.78
N THR A 199 -4.36 -18.58 1.86
CA THR A 199 -4.32 -17.56 0.81
C THR A 199 -4.62 -16.17 1.39
N LEU A 200 -3.79 -15.19 1.04
CA LEU A 200 -4.04 -13.78 1.35
C LEU A 200 -4.94 -13.18 0.28
N VAL A 201 -6.02 -12.51 0.65
CA VAL A 201 -6.98 -11.91 -0.30
C VAL A 201 -7.18 -10.44 0.01
N PHE A 202 -7.00 -9.59 -0.99
CA PHE A 202 -7.12 -8.14 -0.91
C PHE A 202 -8.21 -7.62 -1.85
N PRO A 203 -9.18 -6.83 -1.34
CA PRO A 203 -10.07 -6.06 -2.21
C PRO A 203 -9.33 -4.98 -2.96
N VAL A 204 -9.62 -4.85 -4.27
CA VAL A 204 -9.12 -3.75 -5.11
C VAL A 204 -10.24 -3.21 -6.00
N GLU A 205 -10.06 -1.98 -6.46
CA GLU A 205 -10.95 -1.33 -7.42
C GLU A 205 -10.22 -1.14 -8.74
N GLY A 206 -10.80 -1.67 -9.81
CA GLY A 206 -10.34 -1.49 -11.18
C GLY A 206 -11.19 -0.48 -11.94
N THR A 207 -10.59 0.26 -12.87
CA THR A 207 -11.31 1.12 -13.81
C THR A 207 -11.25 0.52 -15.20
N LYS A 208 -12.38 0.35 -15.89
CA LYS A 208 -12.41 -0.13 -17.27
C LYS A 208 -13.12 0.84 -18.21
N LYS A 209 -12.68 0.87 -19.47
CA LYS A 209 -13.44 1.49 -20.56
C LYS A 209 -14.63 0.60 -20.93
N VAL A 210 -15.75 1.24 -21.23
CA VAL A 210 -16.93 0.60 -21.81
C VAL A 210 -17.34 1.33 -23.09
N ASP A 211 -18.30 0.76 -23.82
CA ASP A 211 -18.78 1.31 -25.09
C ASP A 211 -19.12 2.80 -24.99
N GLY A 212 -18.73 3.54 -26.03
CA GLY A 212 -18.84 4.99 -26.06
C GLY A 212 -17.77 5.73 -25.24
N GLY A 213 -16.67 5.07 -24.88
CA GLY A 213 -15.51 5.69 -24.21
C GLY A 213 -15.73 6.06 -22.75
N LYS A 214 -16.85 5.65 -22.15
CA LYS A 214 -17.15 5.88 -20.73
C LYS A 214 -16.27 5.02 -19.85
N LYS A 215 -15.96 5.50 -18.64
CA LYS A 215 -15.24 4.74 -17.61
C LYS A 215 -16.21 4.20 -16.58
N LYS A 216 -16.00 2.96 -16.13
CA LYS A 216 -16.74 2.36 -15.01
C LYS A 216 -15.76 1.71 -14.04
N ASN A 217 -16.09 1.80 -12.76
CA ASN A 217 -15.34 1.13 -11.72
C ASN A 217 -15.91 -0.28 -11.53
N VAL A 218 -15.03 -1.23 -11.22
CA VAL A 218 -15.35 -2.62 -10.94
C VAL A 218 -14.60 -3.05 -9.69
N SER A 219 -15.25 -3.83 -8.83
CA SER A 219 -14.61 -4.45 -7.68
C SER A 219 -13.95 -5.76 -8.10
N LEU A 220 -12.73 -5.99 -7.63
CA LEU A 220 -11.94 -7.18 -7.90
C LEU A 220 -11.29 -7.66 -6.59
N LEU A 221 -10.81 -8.90 -6.61
CA LEU A 221 -9.98 -9.46 -5.56
C LEU A 221 -8.62 -9.80 -6.15
N ILE A 222 -7.55 -9.43 -5.46
CA ILE A 222 -6.21 -9.95 -5.71
C ILE A 222 -5.92 -10.94 -4.61
N TYR A 223 -5.36 -12.10 -4.96
CA TYR A 223 -4.97 -13.09 -3.98
C TYR A 223 -3.52 -13.52 -4.18
N SER A 224 -2.91 -13.98 -3.10
CA SER A 224 -1.56 -14.56 -3.11
C SER A 224 -1.58 -15.83 -2.29
N GLU A 225 -1.27 -16.95 -2.94
CA GLU A 225 -1.05 -18.24 -2.29
C GLU A 225 0.31 -18.25 -1.58
N ASP A 226 1.29 -17.60 -2.20
CA ASP A 226 2.63 -17.42 -1.67
C ASP A 226 2.70 -16.17 -0.79
N ALA A 227 3.32 -16.30 0.39
CA ALA A 227 3.50 -15.21 1.35
C ALA A 227 4.85 -14.47 1.13
N THR A 228 5.37 -14.53 -0.09
CA THR A 228 6.72 -14.07 -0.49
C THR A 228 6.68 -12.89 -1.40
#